data_AF-A0A2R8BMB9-F1
#
_entry.id   AF-A0A2R8BMB9-F1
#
_cell.length_a   1.000
_cell.length_b   1.000
_cell.length_c   1.000
_cell.angle_alpha   90.00
_cell.angle_beta   90.00
_cell.angle_gamma   90.00
#
_symmetry.space_group_name_H-M   'P 1'
#
loop_
_entity.id
_entity.type
_entity.pdbx_description
1 polymer ?
#
loop_
_entity_poly.entity_id
_entity_poly.type
_entity_poly.pdbx_seq_one_letter_code
_entity_poly.pdbx_strand_id
1 'polypeptide(L)'
;MPDRRPNILFLMPDQLRRDFVGVYGQGFADTPNIDALAARDVVFERRLSPSPRRIPAQASMLAGHNALSTGALNNNHWLRPDHDACGVPSFARLLSESGYHTEASGKMRFIPWDISEGFDHRVIAEDKRRIHILEVSQIVRNLGRPVTPRGARRRPAGKRRAKRRSLS
;
A
#
# COMPACT_ATOMS: atom_id res chain seq x y z
N MET A 1 10.53 4.09 36.93
CA MET A 1 11.31 4.38 35.72
C MET A 1 10.43 4.07 34.53
N PRO A 2 10.38 4.92 33.48
CA PRO A 2 9.70 4.52 32.24
C PRO A 2 10.31 3.20 31.74
N ASP A 3 9.49 2.39 31.09
CA ASP A 3 9.89 1.08 30.60
C ASP A 3 11.15 1.20 29.73
N ARG A 4 12.08 0.26 29.83
CA ARG A 4 13.38 0.36 29.13
C ARG A 4 13.22 0.28 27.60
N ARG A 5 12.04 -0.12 27.11
CA ARG A 5 11.67 -0.25 25.70
C ARG A 5 10.21 0.19 25.49
N PRO A 6 9.94 1.48 25.25
CA PRO A 6 8.57 1.98 25.09
C PRO A 6 7.96 1.52 23.76
N ASN A 7 6.65 1.29 23.74
CA ASN A 7 5.93 1.08 22.48
C ASN A 7 5.95 2.36 21.63
N ILE A 8 6.14 2.21 20.32
CA ILE A 8 6.21 3.33 19.37
C ILE A 8 5.02 3.22 18.41
N LEU A 9 4.14 4.22 18.43
CA LEU A 9 3.03 4.34 17.49
C LEU A 9 3.27 5.50 16.53
N PHE A 10 3.38 5.21 15.24
CA PHE A 10 3.56 6.22 14.20
C PHE A 10 2.26 6.46 13.43
N LEU A 11 1.63 7.62 13.65
CA LEU A 11 0.43 8.05 12.94
C LEU A 11 0.81 9.02 11.80
N MET A 12 0.59 8.60 10.56
CA MET A 12 0.94 9.40 9.39
C MET A 12 -0.25 9.56 8.43
N PRO A 13 -0.91 10.73 8.44
CA PRO A 13 -1.91 11.05 7.43
C PRO A 13 -1.26 11.40 6.08
N ASP A 14 -1.94 11.12 4.98
CA ASP A 14 -1.49 11.41 3.60
C ASP A 14 -2.03 12.77 3.15
N GLN A 15 -1.15 13.69 2.78
CA GLN A 15 -1.48 15.04 2.30
C GLN A 15 -2.26 15.93 3.29
N LEU A 16 -2.06 15.75 4.60
CA LEU A 16 -2.66 16.62 5.62
C LEU A 16 -1.96 18.00 5.64
N ARG A 17 -2.74 19.05 5.41
CA ARG A 17 -2.27 20.44 5.49
C ARG A 17 -2.24 20.90 6.95
N ARG A 18 -1.21 21.66 7.34
CA ARG A 18 -0.99 22.10 8.74
C ARG A 18 -2.19 22.83 9.33
N ASP A 19 -2.79 23.73 8.55
CA ASP A 19 -3.91 24.57 8.94
C ASP A 19 -5.26 23.82 9.05
N PHE A 20 -5.32 22.54 8.67
CA PHE A 20 -6.50 21.69 8.90
C PHE A 20 -6.56 21.11 10.32
N VAL A 21 -5.51 21.28 11.12
CA VAL A 21 -5.44 20.72 12.48
C VAL A 21 -5.63 21.86 13.48
N GLY A 22 -6.56 21.68 14.42
CA GLY A 22 -6.98 22.69 15.39
C GLY A 22 -5.82 23.35 16.13
N VAL A 23 -4.87 22.56 16.64
CA VAL A 23 -3.70 23.07 17.38
C VAL A 23 -2.82 24.05 16.58
N TYR A 24 -2.86 24.01 15.25
CA TYR A 24 -2.09 24.91 14.39
C TYR A 24 -2.89 26.13 13.89
N GLY A 25 -4.14 26.28 14.33
CA GLY A 25 -4.92 27.52 14.21
C GLY A 25 -6.32 27.33 13.62
N GLN A 26 -6.42 27.05 12.32
CA GLN A 26 -7.57 27.47 11.51
C GLN A 26 -8.83 26.59 11.56
N GLY A 27 -8.87 25.53 12.38
CA GLY A 27 -10.11 24.78 12.69
C GLY A 27 -10.96 24.33 11.49
N PHE A 28 -10.37 24.21 10.29
CA PHE A 28 -11.10 23.82 9.06
C PHE A 28 -11.69 22.41 9.17
N ALA A 29 -11.07 21.56 9.99
CA ALA A 29 -11.59 20.27 10.38
C ALA A 29 -11.69 20.19 11.91
N ASP A 30 -12.66 19.40 12.37
CA ASP A 30 -12.80 19.07 13.78
C ASP A 30 -11.78 17.96 14.15
N THR A 31 -10.79 18.30 14.98
CA THR A 31 -9.66 17.42 15.32
C THR A 31 -9.50 17.15 16.83
N PRO A 32 -10.58 16.87 17.58
CA PRO A 32 -10.55 16.91 19.05
C PRO A 32 -9.55 15.92 19.66
N ASN A 33 -9.35 14.76 19.03
CA ASN A 33 -8.37 13.76 19.48
C ASN A 33 -6.92 14.19 19.24
N ILE A 34 -6.63 14.89 18.13
CA ILE A 34 -5.29 15.41 17.85
C ILE A 34 -5.01 16.59 18.78
N ASP A 35 -6.00 17.45 19.00
CA ASP A 35 -5.88 18.62 19.86
C ASP A 35 -5.69 18.21 21.34
N ALA A 36 -6.41 17.18 21.80
CA ALA A 36 -6.22 16.60 23.13
C ALA A 36 -4.84 15.97 23.31
N LEU A 37 -4.29 15.32 22.28
CA LEU A 37 -2.92 14.81 22.30
C LEU A 37 -1.92 15.95 22.38
N ALA A 38 -2.09 16.97 21.52
CA ALA A 38 -1.18 18.10 21.45
C ALA A 38 -1.15 18.94 22.74
N ALA A 39 -2.24 18.97 23.52
CA ALA A 39 -2.30 19.67 24.80
C ALA A 39 -1.41 19.06 25.91
N ARG A 40 -1.02 17.79 25.77
CA ARG A 40 -0.21 17.06 26.77
C ARG A 40 1.15 16.57 26.25
N ASP A 41 1.45 16.83 24.99
CA ASP A 41 2.65 16.34 24.30
C ASP A 41 3.45 17.50 23.67
N VAL A 42 4.58 17.17 23.06
CA VAL A 42 5.43 18.16 22.37
C VAL A 42 4.87 18.46 20.97
N VAL A 43 4.62 19.74 20.70
CA VAL A 43 4.15 20.24 19.41
C VAL A 43 5.28 20.94 18.65
N PHE A 44 5.53 20.51 17.43
CA PHE A 44 6.51 21.16 16.54
C PHE A 44 5.83 22.24 15.71
N GLU A 45 6.08 23.52 16.04
CA GLU A 45 5.51 24.65 15.29
C GLU A 45 5.96 24.69 13.82
N ARG A 46 7.23 24.34 13.59
CA ARG A 46 7.92 24.37 12.28
C ARG A 46 8.38 22.98 11.89
N ARG A 47 7.55 22.28 11.12
CA ARG A 47 7.87 20.98 10.50
C ARG A 47 7.76 21.08 8.99
N LEU A 48 8.75 20.58 8.28
CA LEU A 48 8.78 20.54 6.82
C LEU A 48 8.76 19.08 6.34
N SER A 49 8.00 18.83 5.27
CA SER A 49 8.13 17.56 4.54
C SER A 49 9.44 17.56 3.77
N PRO A 50 10.22 16.46 3.79
CA PRO A 50 11.48 16.38 3.03
C PRO A 50 11.26 16.40 1.50
N SER A 51 10.02 16.18 1.05
CA SER A 51 9.63 16.34 -0.34
C SER A 51 8.15 16.70 -0.47
N PRO A 52 7.73 17.47 -1.49
CA PRO A 52 6.31 17.65 -1.82
C PRO A 52 5.68 16.43 -2.49
N ARG A 53 6.44 15.37 -2.79
CA ARG A 53 5.96 14.14 -3.43
C ARG A 53 5.89 12.99 -2.43
N ARG A 54 4.84 12.16 -2.53
CA ARG A 54 4.55 11.05 -1.60
C ARG A 54 5.70 10.07 -1.43
N ILE A 55 6.18 9.42 -2.50
CA ILE A 55 7.23 8.39 -2.37
C ILE A 55 8.53 8.99 -1.82
N PRO A 56 9.07 10.08 -2.40
CA PRO A 56 10.28 10.70 -1.85
C PRO A 56 10.12 11.10 -0.37
N ALA A 57 8.95 11.61 0.04
CA ALA A 57 8.70 11.99 1.43
C ALA A 57 8.67 10.77 2.36
N GLN A 58 7.97 9.70 1.98
CA GLN A 58 7.87 8.47 2.75
C GLN A 58 9.21 7.73 2.82
N ALA A 59 9.92 7.61 1.71
CA ALA A 59 11.26 7.01 1.66
C ALA A 59 12.26 7.77 2.54
N SER A 60 12.24 9.11 2.48
CA SER A 60 13.11 9.95 3.32
C SER A 60 12.80 9.77 4.81
N MET A 61 11.52 9.72 5.15
CA MET A 61 11.07 9.51 6.54
C MET A 61 11.41 8.10 7.05
N LEU A 62 11.25 7.09 6.20
CA LEU A 62 11.49 5.70 6.54
C LEU A 62 12.98 5.43 6.75
N ALA A 63 13.85 6.01 5.91
CA ALA A 63 15.29 5.78 5.98
C ALA A 63 16.04 6.83 6.83
N GLY A 64 15.45 7.99 7.13
CA GLY A 64 16.15 9.09 7.82
C GLY A 64 17.12 9.88 6.93
N HIS A 65 17.03 9.74 5.61
CA HIS A 65 17.90 10.38 4.63
C HIS A 65 17.09 11.25 3.66
N ASN A 66 17.71 12.24 3.01
CA ASN A 66 16.99 13.05 2.02
C ASN A 66 16.73 12.28 0.71
N ALA A 67 15.87 12.82 -0.16
CA ALA A 67 15.50 12.20 -1.45
C ALA A 67 16.71 11.91 -2.36
N LEU A 68 17.76 12.75 -2.31
CA LEU A 68 18.98 12.56 -3.10
C LEU A 68 19.78 11.35 -2.60
N SER A 69 19.93 11.21 -1.29
CA SER A 69 20.66 10.13 -0.64
C SER A 69 19.93 8.79 -0.76
N THR A 70 18.59 8.82 -0.69
CA THR A 70 17.75 7.62 -0.86
C THR A 70 17.55 7.20 -2.31
N GLY A 71 17.81 8.10 -3.28
CA GLY A 71 17.55 7.88 -4.70
C GLY A 71 16.07 7.92 -5.11
N ALA A 72 15.15 8.06 -4.15
CA ALA A 72 13.72 8.17 -4.39
C ALA A 72 13.37 9.60 -4.80
N LEU A 73 13.52 9.93 -6.09
CA LEU A 73 13.34 11.31 -6.60
C LEU A 73 11.93 11.60 -7.14
N ASN A 74 11.15 10.56 -7.46
CA ASN A 74 9.82 10.68 -8.03
C ASN A 74 8.90 9.55 -7.52
N ASN A 75 7.64 9.54 -7.99
CA ASN A 75 6.65 8.56 -7.56
C ASN A 75 6.67 7.24 -8.36
N ASN A 76 7.69 7.01 -9.18
CA ASN A 76 7.80 5.82 -10.03
C ASN A 76 8.82 4.82 -9.50
N HIS A 77 9.67 5.23 -8.56
CA HIS A 77 10.75 4.40 -8.02
C HIS A 77 10.73 4.49 -6.50
N TRP A 78 10.97 3.36 -5.86
CA TRP A 78 11.16 3.28 -4.42
C TRP A 78 12.67 3.33 -4.09
N LEU A 79 13.05 3.00 -2.85
CA LEU A 79 14.44 2.78 -2.45
C LEU A 79 15.10 1.71 -3.34
N ARG A 80 16.40 1.87 -3.57
CA ARG A 80 17.20 0.88 -4.30
C ARG A 80 17.21 -0.44 -3.50
N PRO A 81 17.10 -1.63 -4.12
CA PRO A 81 16.96 -2.89 -3.38
C PRO A 81 18.08 -3.23 -2.37
N ASP A 82 19.26 -2.64 -2.52
CA ASP A 82 20.43 -2.81 -1.65
C ASP A 82 20.64 -1.62 -0.68
N HIS A 83 19.61 -0.78 -0.46
CA HIS A 83 19.72 0.42 0.38
C HIS A 83 20.23 0.10 1.80
N ASP A 84 19.80 -1.02 2.38
CA ASP A 84 20.29 -1.52 3.68
C ASP A 84 21.81 -1.72 3.67
N ALA A 85 22.34 -2.43 2.66
CA ALA A 85 23.76 -2.72 2.51
C ALA A 85 24.58 -1.45 2.26
N CYS A 86 23.93 -0.37 1.82
CA CYS A 86 24.54 0.93 1.58
C CYS A 86 24.42 1.87 2.78
N GLY A 87 24.03 1.36 3.95
CA GLY A 87 23.94 2.14 5.18
C GLY A 87 22.71 3.05 5.23
N VAL A 88 21.67 2.73 4.47
CA VAL A 88 20.39 3.47 4.45
C VAL A 88 19.25 2.55 4.89
N PRO A 89 19.34 1.85 6.04
CA PRO A 89 18.26 0.97 6.49
C PRO A 89 17.01 1.74 6.89
N SER A 90 15.85 1.10 6.75
CA SER A 90 14.61 1.66 7.28
C SER A 90 14.61 1.69 8.81
N PHE A 91 13.90 2.65 9.42
CA PHE A 91 13.70 2.64 10.88
C PHE A 91 12.97 1.38 11.33
N ALA A 92 12.10 0.80 10.48
CA ALA A 92 11.38 -0.43 10.79
C ALA A 92 12.34 -1.62 10.91
N ARG A 93 13.32 -1.73 10.00
CA ARG A 93 14.39 -2.71 10.08
C ARG A 93 15.20 -2.53 11.36
N LEU A 94 15.64 -1.31 11.66
CA LEU A 94 16.42 -1.01 12.86
C LEU A 94 15.66 -1.35 14.15
N LEU A 95 14.36 -1.08 14.20
CA LEU A 95 13.51 -1.44 15.34
C LEU A 95 13.34 -2.97 15.47
N SER A 96 13.07 -3.67 14.36
CA SER A 96 12.95 -5.13 14.35
C SER A 96 14.25 -5.81 14.81
N GLU A 97 15.39 -5.38 14.29
CA GLU A 97 16.71 -5.88 14.72
C GLU A 97 17.04 -5.55 16.19
N SER A 98 16.43 -4.49 16.74
CA SER A 98 16.53 -4.14 18.16
C SER A 98 15.57 -4.91 19.08
N GLY A 99 14.77 -5.83 18.51
CA GLY A 99 13.84 -6.69 19.24
C GLY A 99 12.45 -6.09 19.45
N TYR A 100 12.07 -5.07 18.68
CA TYR A 100 10.66 -4.64 18.60
C TYR A 100 9.90 -5.51 17.61
N HIS A 101 8.64 -5.81 17.92
CA HIS A 101 7.72 -6.27 16.88
C HIS A 101 7.27 -5.07 16.04
N THR A 102 7.44 -5.14 14.73
CA THR A 102 7.13 -4.03 13.83
C THR A 102 5.95 -4.33 12.92
N GLU A 103 4.93 -3.47 12.96
CA GLU A 103 3.75 -3.60 12.12
C GLU A 103 3.43 -2.31 11.38
N ALA A 104 3.03 -2.47 10.12
CA ALA A 104 2.57 -1.39 9.26
C ALA A 104 1.16 -1.68 8.73
N SER A 105 0.21 -0.79 9.03
CA SER A 105 -1.15 -0.87 8.53
C SER A 105 -1.51 0.39 7.75
N GLY A 106 -2.10 0.22 6.57
CA GLY A 106 -2.55 1.31 5.74
C GLY A 106 -1.82 1.43 4.40
N LYS A 107 -1.64 2.68 3.97
CA LYS A 107 -1.11 3.04 2.65
C LYS A 107 0.35 3.47 2.75
N MET A 108 1.24 2.70 2.14
CA MET A 108 2.70 2.86 2.21
C MET A 108 3.37 3.15 0.86
N ARG A 109 2.68 2.88 -0.25
CA ARG A 109 3.14 3.06 -1.64
C ARG A 109 4.54 2.48 -1.94
N PHE A 110 4.90 1.38 -1.31
CA PHE A 110 6.12 0.66 -1.66
C PHE A 110 6.08 0.14 -3.11
N ILE A 111 7.27 0.03 -3.71
CA ILE A 111 7.49 -0.55 -5.04
C ILE A 111 8.72 -1.47 -4.94
N PRO A 112 8.58 -2.81 -5.06
CA PRO A 112 7.34 -3.59 -5.18
C PRO A 112 6.35 -3.36 -4.03
N TRP A 113 5.08 -3.67 -4.21
CA TRP A 113 4.01 -3.31 -3.25
C TRP A 113 4.01 -4.18 -1.98
N ASP A 114 4.55 -5.38 -2.09
CA ASP A 114 4.62 -6.45 -1.11
C ASP A 114 5.94 -6.50 -0.34
N ILE A 115 6.93 -5.65 -0.68
CA ILE A 115 8.19 -5.59 0.08
C ILE A 115 7.94 -5.24 1.55
N SER A 116 8.70 -5.84 2.46
CA SER A 116 8.49 -5.62 3.89
C SER A 116 9.05 -4.29 4.37
N GLU A 117 10.14 -3.79 3.78
CA GLU A 117 10.91 -2.65 4.30
C GLU A 117 11.29 -2.80 5.79
N GLY A 118 11.51 -4.03 6.25
CA GLY A 118 11.86 -4.32 7.64
C GLY A 118 10.68 -4.36 8.63
N PHE A 119 9.43 -4.26 8.15
CA PHE A 119 8.26 -4.58 8.96
C PHE A 119 8.07 -6.09 9.08
N ASP A 120 7.85 -6.62 10.29
CA ASP A 120 7.53 -8.03 10.51
C ASP A 120 6.16 -8.38 9.93
N HIS A 121 5.19 -7.47 10.06
CA HIS A 121 3.84 -7.63 9.54
C HIS A 121 3.36 -6.39 8.79
N ARG A 122 2.64 -6.60 7.67
CA ARG A 122 2.05 -5.52 6.88
C ARG A 122 0.60 -5.82 6.53
N VAL A 123 -0.31 -4.98 7.04
CA VAL A 123 -1.69 -4.90 6.56
C VAL A 123 -1.75 -3.94 5.38
N ILE A 124 -1.71 -4.50 4.17
CA ILE A 124 -1.65 -3.74 2.92
C ILE A 124 -3.04 -3.18 2.59
N ALA A 125 -3.21 -1.86 2.71
CA ALA A 125 -4.43 -1.15 2.33
C ALA A 125 -4.21 -0.24 1.10
N GLU A 126 -3.55 -0.77 0.07
CA GLU A 126 -3.37 -0.07 -1.21
C GLU A 126 -4.47 -0.47 -2.19
N ASP A 127 -5.16 0.51 -2.78
CA ASP A 127 -6.01 0.24 -3.95
C ASP A 127 -5.16 0.11 -5.21
N LYS A 128 -4.57 -1.08 -5.40
CA LYS A 128 -3.89 -1.46 -6.65
C LYS A 128 -4.74 -2.39 -7.52
N ARG A 129 -6.06 -2.44 -7.32
CA ARG A 129 -6.98 -3.25 -8.16
C ARG A 129 -6.96 -2.85 -9.64
N ARG A 130 -6.32 -1.72 -9.99
CA ARG A 130 -6.10 -1.30 -11.38
C ARG A 130 -5.06 -2.09 -12.16
N ILE A 131 -4.20 -2.93 -11.55
CA ILE A 131 -3.18 -3.68 -12.31
C ILE A 131 -3.79 -4.82 -13.14
N HIS A 132 -5.06 -5.19 -12.89
CA HIS A 132 -5.81 -6.17 -13.69
C HIS A 132 -6.82 -5.54 -14.65
N ILE A 133 -6.77 -4.22 -14.88
CA ILE A 133 -7.50 -3.65 -16.01
C ILE A 133 -6.74 -4.07 -17.25
N LEU A 134 -7.27 -5.12 -17.90
CA LEU A 134 -6.99 -5.43 -19.30
C LEU A 134 -6.87 -4.11 -20.05
N GLU A 135 -5.76 -3.95 -20.75
CA GLU A 135 -5.51 -2.89 -21.74
C GLU A 135 -6.84 -2.36 -22.31
N VAL A 136 -7.08 -1.05 -22.34
CA VAL A 136 -8.33 -0.49 -22.91
C VAL A 136 -8.57 -1.06 -24.33
N SER A 137 -7.49 -1.38 -25.05
CA SER A 137 -7.53 -2.09 -26.34
C SER A 137 -8.15 -3.49 -26.28
N GLN A 138 -8.02 -4.23 -25.17
CA GLN A 138 -8.68 -5.52 -24.93
C GLN A 138 -10.16 -5.35 -24.53
N ILE A 139 -10.50 -4.29 -23.79
CA ILE A 139 -11.91 -3.99 -23.45
C ILE A 139 -12.69 -3.60 -24.72
N VAL A 140 -12.12 -2.72 -25.55
CA VAL A 140 -12.74 -2.33 -26.84
C VAL A 140 -12.84 -3.53 -27.79
N ARG A 141 -11.86 -4.43 -27.81
CA ARG A 141 -11.93 -5.69 -28.58
C ARG A 141 -13.01 -6.67 -28.09
N ASN A 142 -13.40 -6.59 -26.82
CA ASN A 142 -14.40 -7.47 -26.21
C ASN A 142 -15.80 -6.85 -26.14
N LEU A 143 -15.93 -5.52 -26.31
CA LEU A 143 -17.20 -4.79 -26.45
C LEU A 143 -17.80 -5.09 -27.83
N GLY A 144 -18.49 -6.22 -27.95
CA GLY A 144 -19.17 -6.64 -29.18
C GLY A 144 -19.27 -8.16 -29.35
N ARG A 145 -18.59 -8.94 -28.51
CA ARG A 145 -18.74 -10.40 -28.53
C ARG A 145 -19.75 -10.84 -27.46
N PRO A 146 -20.81 -11.58 -27.82
CA PRO A 146 -21.72 -12.13 -26.82
C PRO A 146 -20.95 -13.09 -25.90
N VAL A 147 -21.08 -12.87 -24.60
CA VAL A 147 -20.50 -13.73 -23.56
C VAL A 147 -21.20 -15.08 -23.63
N THR A 148 -20.53 -16.08 -24.19
CA THR A 148 -21.01 -17.47 -24.12
C THR A 148 -20.62 -18.03 -22.74
N PRO A 149 -21.56 -18.55 -21.95
CA PRO A 149 -21.22 -19.17 -20.68
C PRO A 149 -20.34 -20.39 -20.91
N ARG A 150 -19.11 -20.39 -20.38
CA ARG A 150 -18.27 -21.59 -20.34
C ARG A 150 -18.85 -22.57 -19.33
N GLY A 151 -19.58 -23.57 -19.80
CA GLY A 151 -20.03 -24.65 -18.92
C GLY A 151 -21.21 -25.47 -19.42
N ALA A 152 -21.14 -26.06 -20.61
CA ALA A 152 -21.99 -27.20 -20.95
C ALA A 152 -21.19 -28.20 -21.79
N ARG A 153 -20.49 -29.11 -21.12
CA ARG A 153 -19.98 -30.33 -21.78
C ARG A 153 -21.20 -31.09 -22.32
N ARG A 154 -21.44 -31.05 -23.63
CA ARG A 154 -22.38 -31.96 -24.29
C ARG A 154 -21.82 -33.39 -24.13
N ARG A 155 -22.52 -34.24 -23.37
CA ARG A 155 -22.31 -35.69 -23.40
C ARG A 155 -22.59 -36.20 -24.82
N PRO A 156 -21.77 -37.09 -25.40
CA PRO A 156 -22.08 -37.67 -26.70
C PRO A 156 -23.29 -38.60 -26.57
N ALA A 157 -24.32 -38.36 -27.38
CA ALA A 157 -25.51 -39.21 -27.44
C ALA A 157 -25.16 -40.55 -28.11
N GLY A 158 -25.38 -41.64 -27.38
CA GLY A 158 -25.22 -43.00 -27.89
C GLY A 158 -26.18 -43.28 -29.05
N LYS A 159 -25.66 -43.81 -30.15
CA LYS A 159 -26.46 -44.33 -31.27
C LYS A 159 -27.15 -45.62 -30.82
N ARG A 160 -28.43 -45.53 -30.44
CA ARG A 160 -29.33 -46.69 -30.32
C ARG A 160 -29.59 -47.27 -31.72
N ARG A 161 -29.21 -48.53 -31.89
CA ARG A 161 -29.44 -49.38 -33.08
C ARG A 161 -30.94 -49.70 -33.17
N ALA A 162 -31.61 -49.26 -34.23
CA ALA A 162 -32.99 -49.67 -34.54
C ALA A 162 -32.99 -51.06 -35.19
N LYS A 163 -33.57 -52.06 -34.51
CA LYS A 163 -33.96 -53.34 -35.11
C LYS A 163 -35.19 -53.09 -36.00
N ARG A 164 -35.07 -53.28 -37.31
CA ARG A 164 -36.22 -53.52 -38.21
C ARG A 164 -36.47 -55.03 -38.26
N ARG A 165 -37.69 -55.45 -37.94
CA ARG A 165 -38.26 -56.78 -38.19
C ARG A 165 -39.70 -56.60 -38.67
N SER A 166 -39.98 -56.99 -39.91
CA SER A 166 -41.24 -57.55 -40.44
C SER A 166 -41.01 -57.80 -41.94
N LEU A 167 -40.85 -59.06 -42.37
CA LEU A 167 -41.92 -59.96 -42.86
C LEU A 167 -42.31 -59.67 -44.31
N SER A 168 -41.63 -60.38 -45.23
CA SER A 168 -42.20 -61.23 -46.29
C SER A 168 -41.05 -62.07 -46.85
#